data_AF-A0A662P893-F1
#
_entry.id   AF-A0A662P893-F1
#
_cell.length_a   1.000
_cell.length_b   1.000
_cell.length_c   1.000
_cell.angle_alpha   90.00
_cell.angle_beta   90.00
_cell.angle_gamma   90.00
#
_symmetry.space_group_name_H-M   'P 1'
#
loop_
_entity.id
_entity.type
_entity.pdbx_description
1 polymer ?
#
loop_
_entity_poly.entity_id
_entity_poly.type
_entity_poly.pdbx_seq_one_letter_code
_entity_poly.pdbx_strand_id
1 'polypeptide(L)'
;MTEKIKIGIIICDRWNTCAGGKCLRSLHNREGAFSIYKDKEVELVGYTTCGGCPGGNVEYCPEEMKKNGAEVIHLATGFVVGYPPCPY
;
A
#
# COMPACT_ATOMS: atom_id res chain seq x y z
N MET A 1 7.96 -24.87 -2.85
CA MET A 1 7.27 -23.63 -3.25
C MET A 1 8.15 -22.50 -2.77
N THR A 2 8.51 -21.56 -3.64
CA THR A 2 9.28 -20.37 -3.25
C THR A 2 8.46 -19.60 -2.21
N GLU A 3 9.09 -19.22 -1.10
CA GLU A 3 8.44 -18.41 -0.07
C GLU A 3 8.19 -17.01 -0.66
N LYS A 4 6.91 -16.61 -0.76
CA LYS A 4 6.51 -15.32 -1.33
C LYS A 4 6.37 -14.31 -0.22
N ILE A 5 6.91 -13.11 -0.42
CA ILE A 5 6.71 -12.00 0.50
C ILE A 5 5.32 -11.41 0.25
N LYS A 6 4.46 -11.49 1.26
CA LYS A 6 3.11 -10.93 1.21
C LYS A 6 3.13 -9.47 1.61
N ILE A 7 2.62 -8.61 0.74
CA ILE A 7 2.61 -7.17 0.96
C ILE A 7 1.20 -6.57 0.89
N GLY A 8 0.99 -5.53 1.69
CA GLY A 8 -0.16 -4.64 1.60
C GLY A 8 0.26 -3.27 1.07
N ILE A 9 -0.66 -2.56 0.42
CA ILE A 9 -0.48 -1.16 0.01
C ILE A 9 -1.61 -0.32 0.60
N ILE A 10 -1.26 0.76 1.28
CA ILE A 10 -2.21 1.79 1.70
C ILE A 10 -1.94 3.03 0.85
N ILE A 11 -3.00 3.70 0.41
CA ILE A 11 -2.94 5.00 -0.29
C ILE A 11 -3.66 6.08 0.52
N CYS A 12 -3.37 7.36 0.25
CA CYS A 12 -4.16 8.45 0.82
C CYS A 12 -5.58 8.43 0.23
N ASP A 13 -6.59 8.63 1.07
CA ASP A 13 -8.01 8.62 0.69
C ASP A 13 -8.40 9.75 -0.27
N ARG A 14 -7.58 10.80 -0.37
CA ARG A 14 -7.67 11.80 -1.45
C ARG A 14 -7.73 11.13 -2.85
N TRP A 15 -7.13 9.96 -2.98
CA TRP A 15 -7.09 9.15 -4.20
C TRP A 15 -8.00 7.92 -4.11
N ASN A 16 -9.14 7.99 -3.39
CA ASN A 16 -10.06 6.86 -3.23
C ASN A 16 -10.61 6.29 -4.56
N THR A 17 -10.64 7.09 -5.62
CA THR A 17 -11.01 6.65 -6.97
C THR A 17 -9.84 6.08 -7.78
N CYS A 18 -8.64 5.99 -7.21
CA CYS A 18 -7.47 5.46 -7.89
C CYS A 18 -7.57 3.93 -8.06
N ALA A 19 -7.53 3.47 -9.30
CA ALA A 19 -7.51 2.06 -9.65
C ALA A 19 -6.18 1.33 -9.34
N GLY A 20 -5.21 2.00 -8.72
CA GLY A 20 -3.92 1.41 -8.32
C GLY A 20 -2.93 1.15 -9.45
N GLY A 21 -3.24 1.48 -10.71
CA GLY A 21 -2.43 1.12 -11.88
C GLY A 21 -0.93 1.42 -11.77
N LYS A 22 -0.54 2.61 -11.29
CA LYS A 22 0.88 2.94 -11.10
C LYS A 22 1.54 2.09 -10.02
N CYS A 23 0.88 1.91 -8.87
CA CYS A 23 1.40 1.10 -7.77
C CYS A 23 1.55 -0.37 -8.19
N LEU A 24 0.54 -0.93 -8.86
CA LEU A 24 0.55 -2.32 -9.34
C LEU A 24 1.62 -2.55 -10.42
N ARG A 25 1.77 -1.61 -11.36
CA ARG A 25 2.83 -1.67 -12.37
C ARG A 25 4.22 -1.60 -11.73
N SER A 26 4.45 -0.66 -10.82
CA SER A 26 5.74 -0.53 -10.15
C SER A 26 6.03 -1.72 -9.23
N LEU A 27 5.01 -2.33 -8.61
CA LEU A 27 5.15 -3.60 -7.91
C LEU A 27 5.61 -4.70 -8.88
N HIS A 28 4.92 -4.88 -10.00
CA HIS A 28 5.25 -5.90 -11.01
C HIS A 28 6.67 -5.73 -11.56
N ASN A 29 7.04 -4.51 -11.94
CA ASN A 29 8.35 -4.19 -12.52
C ASN A 29 9.47 -4.05 -11.48
N ARG A 30 9.17 -4.12 -10.18
CA ARG A 30 10.13 -3.89 -9.07
C ARG A 30 10.82 -2.52 -9.17
N GLU A 31 10.02 -1.48 -9.39
CA GLU A 31 10.45 -0.09 -9.53
C GLU A 31 10.25 0.70 -8.23
N GLY A 32 11.06 1.76 -8.05
CA GLY A 32 10.94 2.66 -6.89
C GLY A 32 11.12 1.92 -5.56
N ALA A 33 10.17 2.10 -4.64
CA ALA A 33 10.18 1.44 -3.33
C ALA A 33 10.15 -0.10 -3.42
N PHE A 34 9.65 -0.68 -4.51
CA PHE A 34 9.59 -2.13 -4.71
C PHE A 34 10.89 -2.75 -5.24
N SER A 35 11.91 -1.93 -5.54
CA SER A 35 13.22 -2.41 -6.00
C SER A 35 13.95 -3.30 -4.98
N ILE A 36 13.58 -3.20 -3.70
CA ILE A 36 14.07 -4.07 -2.62
C ILE A 36 13.63 -5.54 -2.79
N TYR A 37 12.71 -5.81 -3.71
CA TYR A 37 12.17 -7.15 -4.00
C TYR A 37 12.56 -7.69 -5.39
N LYS A 38 13.62 -7.15 -6.02
CA LYS A 38 14.05 -7.55 -7.39
C LYS A 38 14.20 -9.07 -7.57
N ASP A 39 14.80 -9.74 -6.60
CA ASP A 39 15.08 -11.18 -6.65
C ASP A 39 14.12 -11.99 -5.77
N LYS A 40 12.95 -11.43 -5.46
CA LYS A 40 11.98 -12.00 -4.53
C LYS A 40 10.61 -12.12 -5.20
N GLU A 41 9.96 -13.25 -4.97
CA GLU A 41 8.54 -13.38 -5.27
C GLU A 41 7.74 -12.55 -4.26
N VAL A 42 6.76 -11.80 -4.76
CA VAL A 42 5.87 -10.98 -3.93
C VAL A 42 4.42 -11.29 -4.28
N GLU A 43 3.56 -11.22 -3.28
CA GLU A 43 2.12 -11.38 -3.40
C GLU A 43 1.44 -10.17 -2.78
N LEU A 44 0.54 -9.52 -3.54
CA LEU A 44 -0.27 -8.42 -3.02
C LEU A 44 -1.49 -9.00 -2.30
N VAL A 45 -1.58 -8.80 -0.98
CA VAL A 45 -2.65 -9.34 -0.14
C VAL A 45 -3.60 -8.27 0.41
N GLY A 46 -3.37 -7.00 0.06
CA GLY A 46 -4.25 -5.90 0.44
C GLY A 46 -3.93 -4.60 -0.30
N TYR A 47 -4.97 -3.88 -0.69
CA TYR A 47 -4.88 -2.55 -1.27
C TYR A 47 -6.06 -1.71 -0.78
N THR A 48 -5.81 -0.60 -0.09
CA THR A 48 -6.88 0.25 0.46
C THR A 48 -6.43 1.69 0.69
N THR A 49 -7.35 2.56 1.09
CA THR A 49 -7.07 3.94 1.48
C THR A 49 -6.89 4.08 3.00
N CYS A 50 -6.31 5.20 3.45
CA CYS A 50 -6.26 5.54 4.90
C CYS A 50 -7.62 5.91 5.51
N GLY A 51 -8.70 6.00 4.72
CA GLY A 51 -10.04 6.35 5.21
C GLY A 51 -10.26 7.83 5.54
N GLY A 52 -9.45 8.73 4.98
CA GLY A 52 -9.51 10.17 5.22
C GLY A 52 -8.80 10.57 6.50
N CYS A 53 -8.31 11.81 6.61
CA CYS A 53 -7.71 12.26 7.86
C CYS A 53 -8.79 12.38 8.96
N PRO A 54 -8.44 12.12 10.23
CA PRO A 54 -7.08 11.87 10.77
C PRO A 54 -6.49 10.48 10.47
N GLY A 55 -7.19 9.61 9.74
CA GLY A 55 -6.70 8.30 9.28
C GLY A 55 -7.60 7.17 9.74
N GLY A 56 -8.92 7.30 9.61
CA GLY A 56 -9.87 6.38 10.25
C GLY A 56 -9.69 4.90 9.88
N ASN A 57 -9.20 4.61 8.68
CA ASN A 57 -8.95 3.22 8.25
C ASN A 57 -7.55 2.72 8.61
N VAL A 58 -6.59 3.57 9.02
CA VAL A 58 -5.21 3.12 9.33
C VAL A 58 -5.13 2.34 10.64
N GLU A 59 -6.14 2.42 11.50
CA GLU A 59 -6.22 1.62 12.73
C GLU A 59 -6.67 0.19 12.43
N TYR A 60 -7.57 0.02 11.46
CA TYR A 60 -8.18 -1.27 11.12
C TYR A 60 -7.47 -1.99 9.97
N CYS A 61 -7.08 -1.26 8.92
CA CYS A 61 -6.56 -1.87 7.72
C CYS A 61 -5.26 -2.69 7.91
N PRO A 62 -4.31 -2.33 8.80
CA PRO A 62 -3.14 -3.16 9.04
C PRO A 62 -3.49 -4.49 9.70
N GLU A 63 -4.51 -4.50 10.58
CA GLU A 63 -4.96 -5.72 11.25
C GLU A 63 -5.57 -6.69 10.24
N GLU A 64 -6.44 -6.20 9.34
CA GLU A 64 -7.01 -7.02 8.27
C GLU A 64 -5.95 -7.51 7.28
N MET A 65 -5.01 -6.65 6.89
CA MET A 65 -3.89 -7.05 6.05
C MET A 65 -3.04 -8.13 6.72
N LYS A 66 -2.81 -8.03 8.03
CA LYS A 66 -2.10 -9.06 8.80
C LYS A 66 -2.87 -10.38 8.85
N LYS A 67 -4.20 -10.36 8.97
CA LYS A 67 -5.06 -11.56 8.87
C LYS A 67 -4.96 -12.22 7.48
N ASN A 68 -4.78 -11.43 6.43
CA ASN A 68 -4.49 -11.93 5.07
C ASN A 68 -3.04 -12.41 4.89
N GLY A 69 -2.21 -12.30 5.93
CA GLY A 69 -0.82 -12.74 5.94
C GLY A 69 0.17 -11.70 5.45
N ALA A 70 -0.17 -10.41 5.43
CA ALA A 70 0.79 -9.36 5.07
C ALA A 70 1.97 -9.32 6.05
N GLU A 71 3.17 -9.34 5.49
CA GLU A 71 4.44 -9.21 6.21
C GLU A 71 4.95 -7.77 6.18
N VAL A 72 4.65 -7.05 5.09
CA VAL A 72 5.08 -5.66 4.87
C VAL A 72 3.92 -4.82 4.36
N ILE A 73 3.77 -3.59 4.88
CA ILE A 73 2.78 -2.62 4.39
C ILE A 73 3.51 -1.42 3.82
N HIS A 74 3.24 -1.10 2.55
CA HIS A 74 3.75 0.08 1.87
C HIS A 74 2.77 1.23 1.94
N LEU A 75 3.25 2.39 2.41
CA LEU A 75 2.53 3.65 2.29
C LEU A 75 2.87 4.29 0.94
N ALA A 76 1.88 4.44 0.06
CA ALA A 76 2.09 4.97 -1.28
C ALA A 76 2.50 6.45 -1.28
N THR A 77 2.99 6.92 -2.43
CA THR A 77 3.46 8.31 -2.62
C THR A 77 2.42 9.38 -2.26
N GLY A 78 1.13 9.04 -2.29
CA GLY A 78 0.03 9.91 -1.85
C GLY A 78 0.17 10.45 -0.42
N PHE A 79 1.00 9.83 0.44
CA PHE A 79 1.32 10.30 1.80
C PHE A 79 2.50 11.28 1.87
N VAL A 80 3.34 11.35 0.84
CA VAL A 80 4.62 12.09 0.85
C VAL A 80 4.50 13.44 0.13
N VAL A 81 3.45 13.61 -0.68
CA VAL A 81 3.14 14.91 -1.30
C VAL A 81 2.61 15.81 -0.19
N GLY A 82 3.35 16.87 0.14
CA GLY A 82 3.08 17.87 1.20
C GLY A 82 1.81 18.70 0.97
N TYR A 83 0.70 18.02 0.73
CA TYR A 83 -0.62 18.59 0.69
C TYR A 83 -0.96 19.21 2.04
N PRO A 84 -1.78 20.28 2.07
CA PRO A 84 -2.31 20.77 3.33
C PRO A 84 -2.97 19.61 4.09
N PRO A 85 -2.94 19.64 5.45
CA PRO A 85 -3.65 18.67 6.26
C PRO A 85 -5.07 18.56 5.71
N CYS A 86 -5.51 17.32 5.50
CA CYS A 86 -6.80 17.04 4.90
C CYS A 86 -7.90 17.82 5.65
N PRO A 87 -8.90 18.35 4.93
CA PRO A 87 -9.87 19.28 5.51
C PRO A 87 -10.85 18.64 6.51
N TYR A 88 -10.69 17.35 6.78
CA TYR A 88 -11.47 16.55 7.73
C TYR A 88 -10.58 16.15 8.92
#